data_AF-A0A7C9DUA1-F1
#
_entry.id   AF-A0A7C9DUA1-F1
#
_cell.length_a   1.000
_cell.length_b   1.000
_cell.length_c   1.000
_cell.angle_alpha   90.00
_cell.angle_beta   90.00
_cell.angle_gamma   90.00
#
_symmetry.space_group_name_H-M   'P 1'
#
loop_
_entity.id
_entity.type
_entity.pdbx_description
1 polymer ?
#
loop_
_entity_poly.entity_id
_entity_poly.type
_entity_poly.pdbx_seq_one_letter_code
_entity_poly.pdbx_strand_id
1 'polypeptide(L)'
;KSYLPVKDAHLRGGIDNLIEILRNMLSFGEFSEELESSSVDKAHLKLASAKAILRLSRYWENKIPPPVFQLALRTVEINYRQARKLFLSKVHQYIKDRVLDAKYACAFLLDIFASQHPEVEEDKHNLADVIQMCRQVKARQLSMQSDTNPSLPYPEYILPYLVHTLAHHPLCPIFGECRDVKAFEPLYRVLYLFLSMVVRGDDDTMPEVNNADKEKDIVPAIISILQCIKQSEDVVDPENSKKSHVISELGLLVIKRLAKSSDYQGANEPVSLPST
;
A
#
# COMPACT_ATOMS: atom_id res chain seq x y z
N LYS A 1 -39.93 6.59 19.96
CA LYS A 1 -39.64 5.14 20.09
C LYS A 1 -39.27 4.62 18.72
N SER A 2 -38.03 4.17 18.52
CA SER A 2 -37.57 3.57 17.25
C SER A 2 -38.06 2.13 17.15
N TYR A 3 -38.45 1.70 15.95
CA TYR A 3 -39.05 0.38 15.64
C TYR A 3 -38.02 -0.73 15.36
N LEU A 4 -36.73 -0.40 15.31
CA LEU A 4 -35.68 -1.40 15.08
C LEU A 4 -35.08 -1.87 16.41
N PRO A 5 -34.96 -3.18 16.64
CA PRO A 5 -34.38 -3.69 17.87
C PRO A 5 -32.92 -3.25 17.95
N VAL A 6 -32.57 -2.58 19.04
CA VAL A 6 -31.19 -2.39 19.48
C VAL A 6 -30.71 -3.71 20.06
N LYS A 7 -30.44 -4.66 19.18
CA LYS A 7 -29.64 -5.86 19.41
C LYS A 7 -28.67 -5.85 18.24
N ASP A 8 -27.37 -5.73 18.44
CA ASP A 8 -26.60 -6.90 18.75
C ASP A 8 -25.21 -6.53 19.29
N ALA A 9 -25.03 -6.74 20.59
CA ALA A 9 -23.71 -7.00 21.14
C ALA A 9 -23.15 -8.37 20.69
N HIS A 10 -23.96 -9.20 19.99
CA HIS A 10 -23.63 -10.54 19.50
C HIS A 10 -23.10 -10.57 18.04
N LEU A 11 -23.14 -9.46 17.31
CA LEU A 11 -22.69 -9.36 15.90
C LEU A 11 -21.17 -9.41 15.70
N ARG A 12 -20.36 -9.47 16.77
CA ARG A 12 -18.90 -9.56 16.65
C ARG A 12 -18.39 -10.83 15.97
N GLY A 13 -19.19 -11.90 15.90
CA GLY A 13 -18.85 -13.09 15.11
C GLY A 13 -19.24 -12.99 13.62
N GLY A 14 -20.11 -12.05 13.24
CA GLY A 14 -20.59 -11.92 11.85
C GLY A 14 -19.58 -11.29 10.90
N ILE A 15 -18.72 -10.40 11.43
CA ILE A 15 -17.69 -9.72 10.63
C ILE A 15 -16.63 -10.71 10.13
N ASP A 16 -16.22 -11.65 10.98
CA ASP A 16 -15.17 -12.62 10.65
C ASP A 16 -15.66 -13.57 9.53
N ASN A 17 -16.91 -14.05 9.62
CA ASN A 17 -17.55 -14.84 8.56
C ASN A 17 -17.70 -14.05 7.25
N LEU A 18 -18.06 -12.76 7.33
CA LEU A 18 -18.15 -11.91 6.14
C LEU A 18 -16.78 -11.74 5.47
N ILE A 19 -15.73 -11.52 6.26
CA ILE A 19 -14.36 -11.39 5.76
C ILE A 19 -13.91 -12.68 5.07
N GLU A 20 -14.26 -13.85 5.61
CA GLU A 20 -13.99 -15.13 4.97
C GLU A 20 -14.70 -15.28 3.61
N ILE A 21 -15.98 -14.91 3.52
CA ILE A 21 -16.72 -14.93 2.25
C ILE A 21 -16.05 -13.98 1.23
N LEU A 22 -15.68 -12.77 1.66
CA LEU A 22 -15.02 -11.79 0.81
C LEU A 22 -13.64 -12.28 0.35
N ARG A 23 -12.89 -12.97 1.22
CA ARG A 23 -11.60 -13.60 0.87
C ARG A 23 -11.76 -14.57 -0.29
N ASN A 24 -12.73 -15.49 -0.21
CA ASN A 24 -13.00 -16.48 -1.26
C ASN A 24 -13.34 -15.80 -2.60
N MET A 25 -14.23 -14.81 -2.56
CA MET A 25 -14.60 -14.05 -3.75
C MET A 25 -13.42 -13.29 -4.35
N LEU A 26 -12.54 -12.72 -3.53
CA LEU A 26 -11.33 -12.06 -4.03
C LEU A 26 -10.35 -13.06 -4.67
N SER A 27 -10.16 -14.23 -4.05
CA SER A 27 -9.24 -15.26 -4.51
C SER A 27 -9.64 -15.84 -5.86
N PHE A 28 -10.83 -16.44 -5.96
CA PHE A 28 -11.25 -17.20 -7.14
C PHE A 28 -12.52 -16.66 -7.83
N GLY A 29 -13.14 -15.62 -7.27
CA GLY A 29 -14.28 -14.94 -7.89
C GLY A 29 -15.65 -15.50 -7.51
N GLU A 30 -15.74 -16.39 -6.52
CA GLU A 30 -16.97 -17.07 -6.11
C GLU A 30 -17.06 -17.22 -4.59
N PHE A 31 -18.23 -17.65 -4.10
CA PHE A 31 -18.45 -17.94 -2.68
C PHE A 31 -17.73 -19.23 -2.23
N SER A 32 -17.66 -20.22 -3.13
CA SER A 32 -17.09 -21.56 -2.94
C SER A 32 -16.45 -22.02 -4.24
N GLU A 33 -15.42 -22.87 -4.14
CA GLU A 33 -14.70 -23.45 -5.29
C GLU A 33 -15.57 -24.42 -6.12
N GLU A 34 -16.67 -24.90 -5.55
CA GLU A 34 -17.61 -25.81 -6.21
C GLU A 34 -18.56 -25.12 -7.21
N LEU A 35 -18.59 -23.78 -7.21
CA LEU A 35 -19.43 -23.00 -8.10
C LEU A 35 -18.69 -22.72 -9.41
N GLU A 36 -19.42 -22.71 -10.52
CA GLU A 36 -18.90 -22.30 -11.82
C GLU A 36 -19.70 -21.11 -12.37
N SER A 37 -19.03 -19.96 -12.45
CA SER A 37 -19.55 -18.70 -12.97
C SER A 37 -18.75 -18.26 -14.19
N SER A 38 -19.34 -17.39 -15.02
CA SER A 38 -18.63 -16.83 -16.16
C SER A 38 -17.42 -16.00 -15.72
N SER A 39 -16.44 -15.83 -16.60
CA SER A 39 -15.27 -14.97 -16.33
C SER A 39 -15.68 -13.52 -16.02
N VAL A 40 -16.77 -13.04 -16.62
CA VAL A 40 -17.35 -11.72 -16.38
C VAL A 40 -17.93 -11.64 -14.97
N ASP A 41 -18.69 -12.66 -14.55
CA ASP A 41 -19.27 -12.69 -13.20
C ASP A 41 -18.18 -12.76 -12.14
N LYS A 42 -17.15 -13.60 -12.34
CA LYS A 42 -15.98 -13.68 -11.44
C LYS A 42 -15.29 -12.33 -11.31
N ALA A 43 -15.10 -11.60 -12.41
CA ALA A 43 -14.51 -10.26 -12.38
C ALA A 43 -15.37 -9.26 -11.57
N HIS A 44 -16.69 -9.29 -11.73
CA HIS A 44 -17.60 -8.42 -10.99
C HIS A 44 -17.68 -8.78 -9.50
N LEU A 45 -17.65 -10.07 -9.16
CA LEU A 45 -17.63 -10.55 -7.78
C LEU A 45 -16.33 -10.14 -7.07
N LYS A 46 -15.18 -10.27 -7.73
CA LYS A 46 -13.90 -9.74 -7.21
C LYS A 46 -13.98 -8.23 -6.97
N LEU A 47 -14.47 -7.46 -7.94
CA LEU A 47 -14.64 -6.01 -7.79
C LEU A 47 -15.58 -5.63 -6.65
N ALA A 48 -16.73 -6.29 -6.55
CA ALA A 48 -17.71 -6.05 -5.51
C ALA A 48 -17.12 -6.33 -4.12
N SER A 49 -16.36 -7.42 -4.01
CA SER A 49 -15.71 -7.83 -2.78
C SER A 49 -14.61 -6.87 -2.35
N ALA A 50 -13.79 -6.42 -3.30
CA ALA A 50 -12.76 -5.42 -3.05
C ALA A 50 -13.38 -4.11 -2.55
N LYS A 51 -14.47 -3.64 -3.19
CA LYS A 51 -15.23 -2.47 -2.73
C LYS A 51 -15.86 -2.68 -1.35
N ALA A 52 -16.26 -3.90 -1.01
CA ALA A 52 -16.76 -4.23 0.32
C ALA A 52 -15.64 -4.15 1.37
N ILE A 53 -14.45 -4.69 1.08
CA ILE A 53 -13.27 -4.54 1.94
C ILE A 53 -12.96 -3.05 2.16
N LEU A 54 -12.85 -2.23 1.10
CA LEU A 54 -12.62 -0.79 1.23
C LEU A 54 -13.64 -0.09 2.13
N ARG A 55 -14.89 -0.57 2.16
CA ARG A 55 -15.94 -0.02 3.04
C ARG A 55 -15.80 -0.48 4.47
N LEU A 56 -15.45 -1.75 4.68
CA LEU A 56 -15.23 -2.33 6.01
C LEU A 56 -14.02 -1.68 6.69
N SER A 57 -12.93 -1.49 5.95
CA SER A 57 -11.71 -0.79 6.36
C SER A 57 -11.96 0.56 7.03
N ARG A 58 -13.03 1.26 6.65
CA ARG A 58 -13.39 2.57 7.23
C ARG A 58 -13.75 2.51 8.72
N TYR A 59 -14.22 1.35 9.19
CA TYR A 59 -14.77 1.18 10.54
C TYR A 59 -14.19 -0.03 11.29
N TRP A 60 -13.65 -1.00 10.55
CA TRP A 60 -13.19 -2.30 11.05
C TRP A 60 -11.79 -2.63 10.51
N GLU A 61 -10.92 -1.64 10.33
CA GLU A 61 -9.58 -1.83 9.77
C GLU A 61 -8.78 -2.90 10.51
N ASN A 62 -8.82 -2.87 11.85
CA ASN A 62 -8.16 -3.84 12.72
C ASN A 62 -8.74 -5.27 12.64
N LYS A 63 -9.82 -5.45 11.88
CA LYS A 63 -10.38 -6.77 11.58
C LYS A 63 -10.01 -7.29 10.21
N ILE A 64 -9.47 -6.46 9.31
CA ILE A 64 -9.09 -6.89 7.96
C ILE A 64 -7.76 -7.65 8.04
N PRO A 65 -7.72 -8.98 7.80
CA PRO A 65 -6.48 -9.72 7.85
C PRO A 65 -5.54 -9.31 6.72
N PRO A 66 -4.20 -9.30 6.92
CA PRO A 66 -3.26 -8.91 5.89
C PRO A 66 -3.40 -9.67 4.56
N PRO A 67 -3.68 -10.99 4.52
CA PRO A 67 -3.94 -11.71 3.27
C PRO A 67 -5.16 -11.17 2.51
N VAL A 68 -6.22 -10.76 3.22
CA VAL A 68 -7.44 -10.21 2.62
C VAL A 68 -7.18 -8.80 2.10
N PHE A 69 -6.41 -8.00 2.83
CA PHE A 69 -5.92 -6.70 2.36
C PHE A 69 -5.16 -6.84 1.05
N GLN A 70 -4.18 -7.74 0.97
CA GLN A 70 -3.42 -8.00 -0.25
C GLN A 70 -4.33 -8.44 -1.41
N LEU A 71 -5.21 -9.41 -1.17
CA LEU A 71 -6.18 -9.87 -2.18
C LEU A 71 -7.07 -8.73 -2.69
N ALA A 72 -7.50 -7.82 -1.82
CA ALA A 72 -8.28 -6.65 -2.20
C ALA A 72 -7.47 -5.72 -3.10
N LEU A 73 -6.20 -5.43 -2.80
CA LEU A 73 -5.35 -4.61 -3.66
C LEU A 73 -5.12 -5.25 -5.03
N ARG A 74 -4.92 -6.57 -5.08
CA ARG A 74 -4.71 -7.35 -6.31
C ARG A 74 -5.92 -7.42 -7.25
N THR A 75 -7.05 -6.82 -6.87
CA THR A 75 -8.19 -6.55 -7.77
C THR A 75 -7.78 -5.75 -9.01
N VAL A 76 -6.66 -5.01 -8.94
CA VAL A 76 -6.08 -4.33 -10.12
C VAL A 76 -5.63 -5.30 -11.22
N GLU A 77 -5.36 -6.56 -10.89
CA GLU A 77 -4.93 -7.59 -11.85
C GLU A 77 -6.11 -8.26 -12.58
N ILE A 78 -7.36 -7.87 -12.30
CA ILE A 78 -8.53 -8.43 -12.99
C ILE A 78 -8.43 -8.15 -14.48
N ASN A 79 -8.63 -9.19 -15.29
CA ASN A 79 -8.69 -9.10 -16.75
C ASN A 79 -10.01 -8.49 -17.26
N TYR A 80 -10.39 -7.35 -16.67
CA TYR A 80 -11.57 -6.57 -17.02
C TYR A 80 -11.30 -5.10 -16.72
N ARG A 81 -10.82 -4.38 -17.75
CA ARG A 81 -10.31 -3.00 -17.66
C ARG A 81 -11.25 -2.05 -16.92
N GLN A 82 -12.56 -2.15 -17.16
CA GLN A 82 -13.54 -1.27 -16.52
C GLN A 82 -13.65 -1.53 -15.01
N ALA A 83 -13.58 -2.79 -14.55
CA ALA A 83 -13.58 -3.10 -13.12
C ALA A 83 -12.34 -2.54 -12.42
N ARG A 84 -11.17 -2.74 -13.04
CA ARG A 84 -9.90 -2.21 -12.56
C ARG A 84 -9.94 -0.69 -12.35
N LYS A 85 -10.37 0.07 -13.38
CA LYS A 85 -10.56 1.52 -13.26
C LYS A 85 -11.55 1.90 -12.16
N LEU A 86 -12.70 1.24 -12.10
CA LEU A 86 -13.70 1.49 -11.06
C LEU A 86 -13.18 1.20 -9.64
N PHE A 87 -12.26 0.26 -9.47
CA PHE A 87 -11.60 -0.01 -8.19
C PHE A 87 -10.61 1.10 -7.83
N LEU A 88 -9.67 1.41 -8.73
CA LEU A 88 -8.64 2.43 -8.54
C LEU A 88 -9.23 3.82 -8.27
N SER A 89 -10.25 4.24 -9.05
CA SER A 89 -10.96 5.49 -8.80
C SER A 89 -11.63 5.50 -7.42
N LYS A 90 -12.10 4.34 -6.94
CA LYS A 90 -12.72 4.24 -5.61
C LYS A 90 -11.71 4.35 -4.48
N VAL A 91 -10.54 3.72 -4.65
CA VAL A 91 -9.41 3.88 -3.73
C VAL A 91 -9.00 5.34 -3.66
N HIS A 92 -8.77 5.99 -4.80
CA HIS A 92 -8.40 7.41 -4.85
C HIS A 92 -9.43 8.28 -4.13
N GLN A 93 -10.72 8.12 -4.49
CA GLN A 93 -11.81 8.88 -3.87
C GLN A 93 -11.83 8.71 -2.34
N TYR A 94 -11.76 7.48 -1.84
CA TYR A 94 -11.87 7.23 -0.40
C TYR A 94 -10.67 7.74 0.40
N ILE A 95 -9.47 7.70 -0.17
CA ILE A 95 -8.28 8.31 0.44
C ILE A 95 -8.44 9.84 0.46
N LYS A 96 -8.86 10.45 -0.66
CA LYS A 96 -9.09 11.90 -0.79
C LYS A 96 -10.16 12.42 0.17
N ASP A 97 -11.23 11.65 0.35
CA ASP A 97 -12.31 11.92 1.31
C ASP A 97 -11.88 11.67 2.77
N ARG A 98 -10.64 11.21 3.00
CA ARG A 98 -10.04 10.89 4.32
C ARG A 98 -10.80 9.84 5.11
N VAL A 99 -11.49 8.93 4.41
CA VAL A 99 -12.22 7.82 5.02
C VAL A 99 -11.49 6.49 4.90
N LEU A 100 -10.37 6.44 4.19
CA LEU A 100 -9.55 5.26 3.98
C LEU A 100 -8.07 5.61 4.19
N ASP A 101 -7.34 4.68 4.79
CA ASP A 101 -5.91 4.82 5.05
C ASP A 101 -5.08 4.95 3.75
N ALA A 102 -4.02 5.76 3.79
CA ALA A 102 -3.15 5.98 2.64
C ALA A 102 -2.41 4.72 2.17
N LYS A 103 -2.28 3.67 3.01
CA LYS A 103 -1.68 2.38 2.62
C LYS A 103 -2.37 1.73 1.43
N TYR A 104 -3.66 2.01 1.21
CA TYR A 104 -4.39 1.49 0.05
C TYR A 104 -3.90 2.10 -1.28
N ALA A 105 -3.10 3.17 -1.26
CA ALA A 105 -2.40 3.68 -2.43
C ALA A 105 -1.41 2.65 -3.04
N CYS A 106 -1.07 1.59 -2.31
CA CYS A 106 -0.37 0.43 -2.87
C CYS A 106 -1.10 -0.19 -4.08
N ALA A 107 -2.42 0.02 -4.23
CA ALA A 107 -3.16 -0.41 -5.41
C ALA A 107 -2.62 0.23 -6.71
N PHE A 108 -2.31 1.53 -6.72
CA PHE A 108 -1.73 2.21 -7.89
C PHE A 108 -0.35 1.64 -8.22
N LEU A 109 0.47 1.40 -7.19
CA LEU A 109 1.81 0.85 -7.34
C LEU A 109 1.78 -0.60 -7.84
N LEU A 110 0.81 -1.40 -7.39
CA LEU A 110 0.59 -2.74 -7.89
C LEU A 110 0.08 -2.76 -9.33
N ASP A 111 -0.79 -1.84 -9.72
CA ASP A 111 -1.20 -1.71 -11.11
C ASP A 111 0.03 -1.43 -12.01
N ILE A 112 0.88 -0.49 -11.59
CA ILE A 112 2.13 -0.16 -12.30
C ILE A 112 3.13 -1.34 -12.28
N PHE A 113 3.17 -2.12 -11.20
CA PHE A 113 4.01 -3.31 -11.07
C PHE A 113 3.58 -4.41 -12.05
N ALA A 114 2.28 -4.67 -12.14
CA ALA A 114 1.71 -5.75 -12.94
C ALA A 114 1.51 -5.34 -14.42
N SER A 115 1.40 -4.05 -14.73
CA SER A 115 1.05 -3.57 -16.06
C SER A 115 2.25 -3.31 -16.98
N GLN A 116 2.04 -3.58 -18.27
CA GLN A 116 2.87 -3.11 -19.38
C GLN A 116 2.13 -2.07 -20.25
N HIS A 117 1.07 -1.44 -19.72
CA HIS A 117 0.08 -0.70 -20.50
C HIS A 117 0.12 0.82 -20.26
N PRO A 118 -0.40 1.65 -21.19
CA PRO A 118 -0.26 3.13 -21.15
C PRO A 118 -1.11 3.85 -20.09
N GLU A 119 -1.99 3.16 -19.36
CA GLU A 119 -2.84 3.73 -18.28
C GLU A 119 -2.07 4.16 -17.03
N VAL A 120 -0.79 3.80 -16.95
CA VAL A 120 0.14 4.11 -15.86
C VAL A 120 0.20 5.61 -15.53
N GLU A 121 -0.07 6.51 -16.47
CA GLU A 121 -0.05 7.96 -16.20
C GLU A 121 -1.19 8.44 -15.29
N GLU A 122 -2.39 7.88 -15.41
CA GLU A 122 -3.52 8.21 -14.52
C GLU A 122 -3.21 7.76 -13.08
N ASP A 123 -2.63 6.57 -12.93
CA ASP A 123 -2.30 6.01 -11.61
C ASP A 123 -1.11 6.71 -10.96
N LYS A 124 -0.12 7.14 -11.75
CA LYS A 124 0.95 8.02 -11.27
C LYS A 124 0.39 9.35 -10.74
N HIS A 125 -0.55 9.95 -11.47
CA HIS A 125 -1.19 11.19 -11.03
C HIS A 125 -1.99 10.98 -9.73
N ASN A 126 -2.81 9.94 -9.66
CA ASN A 126 -3.56 9.59 -8.45
C ASN A 126 -2.63 9.32 -7.25
N LEU A 127 -1.50 8.66 -7.47
CA LEU A 127 -0.50 8.43 -6.44
C LEU A 127 0.17 9.73 -5.97
N ALA A 128 0.52 10.63 -6.89
CA ALA A 128 1.09 11.93 -6.58
C ALA A 128 0.12 12.78 -5.73
N ASP A 129 -1.17 12.79 -6.08
CA ASP A 129 -2.24 13.45 -5.32
C ASP A 129 -2.31 12.92 -3.87
N VAL A 130 -2.27 11.60 -3.68
CA VAL A 130 -2.27 10.98 -2.34
C VAL A 130 -1.02 11.37 -1.54
N ILE A 131 0.17 11.34 -2.15
CA ILE A 131 1.42 11.73 -1.49
C ILE A 131 1.38 13.21 -1.08
N GLN A 132 0.88 14.09 -1.96
CA GLN A 132 0.71 15.50 -1.66
C GLN A 132 -0.27 15.71 -0.50
N MET A 133 -1.39 14.98 -0.48
CA MET A 133 -2.34 15.02 0.64
C MET A 133 -1.67 14.61 1.96
N CYS A 134 -0.90 13.52 1.98
CA CYS A 134 -0.16 13.06 3.16
C CYS A 134 0.82 14.13 3.66
N ARG A 135 1.55 14.80 2.75
CA ARG A 135 2.43 15.92 3.09
C ARG A 135 1.68 17.10 3.70
N GLN A 136 0.52 17.45 3.17
CA GLN A 136 -0.30 18.53 3.72
C GLN A 136 -0.79 18.20 5.14
N VAL A 137 -1.14 16.94 5.40
CA VAL A 137 -1.51 16.51 6.76
C VAL A 137 -0.31 16.59 7.69
N LYS A 138 0.87 16.11 7.27
CA LYS A 138 2.14 16.23 8.02
C LYS A 138 2.45 17.68 8.39
N ALA A 139 2.38 18.59 7.43
CA ALA A 139 2.64 20.01 7.65
C ALA A 139 1.68 20.64 8.68
N ARG A 140 0.39 20.30 8.60
CA ARG A 140 -0.62 20.77 9.57
C ARG A 140 -0.34 20.23 10.97
N GLN A 141 0.00 18.95 11.11
CA GLN A 141 0.29 18.34 12.41
C GLN A 141 1.52 18.97 13.08
N LEU A 142 2.62 19.16 12.33
CA LEU A 142 3.82 19.82 12.83
C LEU A 142 3.55 21.26 13.29
N SER A 143 2.64 21.97 12.61
CA SER A 143 2.25 23.33 13.02
C SER A 143 1.42 23.38 14.31
N MET A 144 0.74 22.29 14.68
CA MET A 144 -0.18 22.25 15.82
C MET A 144 0.46 21.74 17.13
N GLN A 145 1.75 21.36 17.14
CA GLN A 145 2.47 20.81 18.30
C GLN A 145 1.67 19.74 19.08
N SER A 146 0.87 18.94 18.38
CA SER A 146 0.03 17.93 19.02
C SER A 146 0.83 16.64 19.24
N ASP A 147 1.14 16.31 20.49
CA ASP A 147 1.77 15.04 20.94
C ASP A 147 0.84 13.81 20.83
N THR A 148 -0.08 13.79 19.87
CA THR A 148 -1.05 12.70 19.75
C THR A 148 -0.50 11.59 18.85
N ASN A 149 -0.24 10.42 19.46
CA ASN A 149 0.09 9.08 18.94
C ASN A 149 0.62 8.94 17.48
N PRO A 150 1.73 8.20 17.27
CA PRO A 150 2.52 8.12 16.04
C PRO A 150 1.86 7.40 14.84
N SER A 151 0.55 7.13 14.86
CA SER A 151 -0.16 6.55 13.71
C SER A 151 -0.36 7.61 12.62
N LEU A 152 0.73 8.16 12.10
CA LEU A 152 0.74 9.36 11.27
C LEU A 152 0.66 9.00 9.78
N PRO A 153 -0.18 9.72 9.01
CA PRO A 153 -0.32 9.52 7.58
C PRO A 153 0.82 10.22 6.83
N TYR A 154 2.08 9.93 7.17
CA TYR A 154 3.21 10.44 6.39
C TYR A 154 3.42 9.57 5.15
N PRO A 155 3.80 10.18 4.02
CA PRO A 155 3.93 9.43 2.78
C PRO A 155 4.94 8.28 2.88
N GLU A 156 6.02 8.42 3.66
CA GLU A 156 7.00 7.37 3.92
C GLU A 156 6.42 6.12 4.60
N TYR A 157 5.34 6.24 5.38
CA TYR A 157 4.70 5.10 6.07
C TYR A 157 3.83 4.22 5.15
N ILE A 158 3.69 4.56 3.87
CA ILE A 158 3.14 3.64 2.86
C ILE A 158 4.18 2.55 2.52
N LEU A 159 5.48 2.83 2.71
CA LEU A 159 6.58 1.95 2.31
C LEU A 159 6.54 0.54 2.90
N PRO A 160 6.27 0.32 4.21
CA PRO A 160 6.17 -1.03 4.76
C PRO A 160 5.09 -1.86 4.05
N TYR A 161 3.94 -1.26 3.78
CA TYR A 161 2.83 -1.93 3.08
C TYR A 161 3.19 -2.25 1.63
N LEU A 162 3.91 -1.35 0.96
CA LEU A 162 4.41 -1.61 -0.39
C LEU A 162 5.39 -2.79 -0.39
N VAL A 163 6.38 -2.79 0.50
CA VAL A 163 7.37 -3.87 0.59
C VAL A 163 6.68 -5.21 0.87
N HIS A 164 5.79 -5.25 1.86
CA HIS A 164 5.03 -6.47 2.20
C HIS A 164 4.18 -6.94 1.02
N THR A 165 3.47 -6.03 0.35
CA THR A 165 2.61 -6.38 -0.80
C THR A 165 3.43 -6.92 -1.97
N LEU A 166 4.60 -6.34 -2.26
CA LEU A 166 5.51 -6.82 -3.29
C LEU A 166 6.14 -8.17 -2.94
N ALA A 167 6.49 -8.41 -1.67
CA ALA A 167 7.08 -9.66 -1.22
C ALA A 167 6.12 -10.85 -1.36
N HIS A 168 4.84 -10.62 -1.10
CA HIS A 168 3.78 -11.64 -1.24
C HIS A 168 3.21 -11.76 -2.66
N HIS A 169 3.64 -10.91 -3.59
CA HIS A 169 3.15 -10.96 -4.95
C HIS A 169 3.73 -12.16 -5.71
N PRO A 170 2.93 -12.92 -6.50
CA PRO A 170 3.44 -14.09 -7.24
C PRO A 170 4.56 -13.80 -8.25
N LEU A 171 4.57 -12.60 -8.84
CA LEU A 171 5.64 -12.12 -9.74
C LEU A 171 6.91 -11.68 -9.00
N CYS A 172 6.95 -11.68 -7.67
CA CYS A 172 8.16 -11.38 -6.93
C CYS A 172 9.22 -12.46 -7.19
N PRO A 173 10.43 -12.11 -7.67
CA PRO A 173 11.45 -13.09 -7.95
C PRO A 173 11.84 -13.90 -6.71
N ILE A 174 12.12 -15.19 -6.92
CA ILE A 174 12.70 -16.05 -5.89
C ILE A 174 14.19 -15.71 -5.76
N PHE A 175 14.55 -15.09 -4.62
CA PHE A 175 15.91 -14.67 -4.34
C PHE A 175 16.83 -15.89 -4.12
N GLY A 176 18.00 -15.90 -4.76
CA GLY A 176 18.98 -17.00 -4.69
C GLY A 176 18.97 -17.94 -5.89
N GLU A 177 17.81 -18.14 -6.52
CA GLU A 177 17.67 -18.97 -7.73
C GLU A 177 17.61 -18.12 -9.01
N CYS A 178 17.06 -16.90 -8.91
CA CYS A 178 16.95 -15.99 -10.03
C CYS A 178 18.32 -15.41 -10.43
N ARG A 179 18.86 -15.86 -11.58
CA ARG A 179 20.08 -15.30 -12.19
C ARG A 179 19.80 -14.14 -13.16
N ASP A 180 18.53 -13.89 -13.47
CA ASP A 180 18.14 -12.85 -14.42
C ASP A 180 17.93 -11.52 -13.70
N VAL A 181 18.86 -10.58 -13.92
CA VAL A 181 18.77 -9.21 -13.40
C VAL A 181 17.49 -8.51 -13.89
N LYS A 182 17.00 -8.86 -15.09
CA LYS A 182 15.78 -8.25 -15.65
C LYS A 182 14.52 -8.63 -14.87
N ALA A 183 14.50 -9.76 -14.17
CA ALA A 183 13.37 -10.13 -13.32
C ALA A 183 13.12 -9.12 -12.18
N PHE A 184 14.15 -8.35 -11.79
CA PHE A 184 14.05 -7.32 -10.76
C PHE A 184 13.63 -5.94 -11.31
N GLU A 185 13.55 -5.77 -12.63
CA GLU A 185 13.19 -4.49 -13.26
C GLU A 185 11.83 -3.95 -12.79
N PRO A 186 10.75 -4.76 -12.72
CA PRO A 186 9.46 -4.25 -12.23
C PRO A 186 9.52 -3.78 -10.77
N LEU A 187 10.24 -4.52 -9.90
CA LEU A 187 10.43 -4.15 -8.50
C LEU A 187 11.20 -2.83 -8.40
N TYR A 188 12.33 -2.73 -9.10
CA TYR A 188 13.14 -1.52 -9.14
C TYR A 188 12.33 -0.32 -9.62
N ARG A 189 11.56 -0.48 -10.71
CA ARG A 189 10.75 0.60 -11.30
C ARG A 189 9.72 1.14 -10.31
N VAL A 190 9.00 0.26 -9.61
CA VAL A 190 7.96 0.65 -8.66
C VAL A 190 8.55 1.30 -7.41
N LEU A 191 9.62 0.71 -6.85
CA LEU A 191 10.33 1.31 -5.72
C LEU A 191 10.91 2.68 -6.08
N TYR A 192 11.57 2.79 -7.24
CA TYR A 192 12.12 4.04 -7.73
C TYR A 192 11.05 5.10 -7.91
N LEU A 193 9.92 4.75 -8.53
CA LEU A 193 8.80 5.66 -8.71
C LEU A 193 8.29 6.18 -7.37
N PHE A 194 7.90 5.29 -6.46
CA PHE A 194 7.37 5.66 -5.16
C PHE A 194 8.37 6.52 -4.36
N LEU A 195 9.60 6.05 -4.20
CA LEU A 195 10.62 6.77 -3.42
C LEU A 195 10.97 8.13 -4.05
N SER A 196 11.03 8.22 -5.38
CA SER A 196 11.26 9.50 -6.06
C SER A 196 10.15 10.52 -5.78
N MET A 197 8.88 10.08 -5.82
CA MET A 197 7.73 10.92 -5.52
C MET A 197 7.69 11.37 -4.06
N VAL A 198 8.06 10.49 -3.12
CA VAL A 198 8.12 10.79 -1.68
C VAL A 198 9.28 11.73 -1.32
N VAL A 199 10.43 11.60 -1.98
CA VAL A 199 11.60 12.46 -1.71
C VAL A 199 11.48 13.83 -2.38
N ARG A 200 11.14 13.89 -3.67
CA ARG A 200 11.31 15.12 -4.47
C ARG A 200 10.18 16.13 -4.36
N GLY A 201 8.94 15.69 -4.21
CA GLY A 201 7.82 16.62 -4.39
C GLY A 201 7.20 16.50 -5.77
N ASP A 202 6.13 17.25 -5.99
CA ASP A 202 5.67 17.58 -7.35
C ASP A 202 6.55 18.73 -7.85
N ASP A 203 7.28 18.53 -8.95
CA ASP A 203 8.22 19.50 -9.52
C ASP A 203 7.50 20.73 -10.13
N ASP A 204 6.17 20.70 -10.29
CA ASP A 204 5.37 21.72 -10.98
C ASP A 204 4.88 22.89 -10.10
N THR A 205 5.23 22.94 -8.81
CA THR A 205 4.91 24.10 -7.96
C THR A 205 6.18 24.90 -7.67
N MET A 206 6.18 26.15 -8.12
CA MET A 206 7.20 27.20 -7.98
C MET A 206 8.20 27.02 -6.82
N PRO A 207 9.51 27.29 -7.03
CA PRO A 207 10.54 27.12 -6.03
C PRO A 207 10.49 28.28 -5.02
N GLU A 208 9.53 28.28 -4.12
CA GLU A 208 9.49 29.24 -3.02
C GLU A 208 9.66 28.56 -1.66
N VAL A 209 10.80 28.95 -1.04
CA VAL A 209 11.19 28.79 0.36
C VAL A 209 11.56 27.37 0.82
N ASN A 210 12.88 27.11 0.76
CA ASN A 210 13.64 26.08 1.48
C ASN A 210 13.12 24.64 1.41
N ASN A 211 13.24 24.00 0.23
CA ASN A 211 13.10 22.54 0.08
C ASN A 211 14.17 21.73 0.85
N ALA A 212 15.31 22.35 1.17
CA ALA A 212 16.42 21.69 1.85
C ALA A 212 16.10 21.23 3.29
N ASP A 213 15.20 21.89 4.01
CA ASP A 213 14.83 21.47 5.38
C ASP A 213 13.74 20.39 5.40
N LYS A 214 12.93 20.26 4.33
CA LYS A 214 11.90 19.20 4.22
C LYS A 214 12.47 17.84 3.84
N GLU A 215 13.58 17.83 3.09
CA GLU A 215 14.27 16.60 2.66
C GLU A 215 15.10 15.97 3.80
N LYS A 216 15.55 16.78 4.77
CA LYS A 216 16.43 16.36 5.88
C LYS A 216 15.84 15.24 6.75
N ASP A 217 14.52 15.16 6.90
CA ASP A 217 13.89 14.18 7.80
C ASP A 217 13.27 13.00 7.06
N ILE A 218 12.97 13.12 5.76
CA ILE A 218 12.29 12.07 4.98
C ILE A 218 13.26 10.94 4.63
N VAL A 219 14.47 11.28 4.16
CA VAL A 219 15.47 10.29 3.76
C VAL A 219 15.90 9.40 4.94
N PRO A 220 16.24 9.94 6.13
CA PRO A 220 16.52 9.12 7.32
C PRO A 220 15.34 8.24 7.74
N ALA A 221 14.10 8.75 7.68
CA ALA A 221 12.91 7.97 8.02
C ALA A 221 12.73 6.76 7.08
N ILE A 222 12.90 6.97 5.76
CA ILE A 222 12.87 5.89 4.77
C ILE A 222 13.96 4.85 5.05
N ILE A 223 15.19 5.30 5.34
CA ILE A 223 16.30 4.40 5.67
C ILE A 223 15.96 3.58 6.93
N SER A 224 15.47 4.23 7.99
CA SER A 224 15.09 3.57 9.23
C SER A 224 13.98 2.54 9.01
N ILE A 225 12.93 2.88 8.25
CA ILE A 225 11.86 1.93 7.89
C ILE A 225 12.42 0.70 7.19
N LEU A 226 13.26 0.88 6.16
CA LEU A 226 13.84 -0.23 5.40
C LEU A 226 14.76 -1.09 6.26
N GLN A 227 15.54 -0.49 7.15
CA GLN A 227 16.38 -1.20 8.10
C GLN A 227 15.55 -1.98 9.13
N CYS A 228 14.47 -1.40 9.66
CA CYS A 228 13.56 -2.08 10.57
C CYS A 228 12.91 -3.29 9.90
N ILE A 229 12.48 -3.19 8.63
CA ILE A 229 11.92 -4.34 7.90
C ILE A 229 12.95 -5.46 7.76
N LYS A 230 14.23 -5.13 7.49
CA LYS A 230 15.31 -6.12 7.43
C LYS A 230 15.60 -6.82 8.77
N GLN A 231 15.24 -6.20 9.88
CA GLN A 231 15.42 -6.75 11.23
C GLN A 231 14.14 -7.42 11.77
N SER A 232 13.08 -7.46 10.96
CA SER A 232 11.77 -8.00 11.33
C SER A 232 11.46 -9.28 10.59
N GLU A 233 10.52 -10.05 11.12
CA GLU A 233 9.95 -11.23 10.49
C GLU A 233 8.56 -10.92 9.94
N ASP A 234 8.21 -11.58 8.85
CA ASP A 234 6.88 -11.50 8.26
C ASP A 234 5.85 -12.22 9.14
N VAL A 235 4.79 -11.50 9.50
CA VAL A 235 3.76 -11.99 10.43
C VAL A 235 2.79 -12.99 9.79
N VAL A 236 2.70 -13.00 8.45
CA VAL A 236 1.78 -13.87 7.71
C VAL A 236 2.49 -15.14 7.26
N ASP A 237 3.69 -14.98 6.70
CA ASP A 237 4.47 -16.07 6.13
C ASP A 237 5.97 -15.81 6.34
N PRO A 238 6.61 -16.47 7.33
CA PRO A 238 8.03 -16.31 7.63
C PRO A 238 8.95 -16.52 6.42
N GLU A 239 8.55 -17.30 5.42
CA GLU A 239 9.34 -17.51 4.19
C GLU A 239 9.45 -16.23 3.35
N ASN A 240 8.43 -15.37 3.40
CA ASN A 240 8.43 -14.07 2.71
C ASN A 240 9.29 -13.00 3.41
N SER A 241 9.75 -13.25 4.64
CA SER A 241 10.70 -12.35 5.33
C SER A 241 11.94 -12.09 4.48
N LYS A 242 12.51 -13.15 3.89
CA LYS A 242 13.68 -13.03 2.99
C LYS A 242 13.40 -12.15 1.78
N LYS A 243 12.19 -12.24 1.20
CA LYS A 243 11.78 -11.40 0.08
C LYS A 243 11.68 -9.94 0.51
N SER A 244 11.01 -9.68 1.63
CA SER A 244 10.89 -8.34 2.22
C SER A 244 12.26 -7.72 2.52
N HIS A 245 13.21 -8.52 3.02
CA HIS A 245 14.58 -8.07 3.29
C HIS A 245 15.33 -7.66 2.02
N VAL A 246 15.22 -8.44 0.94
CA VAL A 246 15.90 -8.10 -0.32
C VAL A 246 15.23 -6.93 -1.03
N ILE A 247 13.89 -6.84 -1.01
CA ILE A 247 13.17 -5.65 -1.50
C ILE A 247 13.61 -4.42 -0.71
N SER A 248 13.83 -4.56 0.60
CA SER A 248 14.32 -3.47 1.45
C SER A 248 15.75 -3.06 1.11
N GLU A 249 16.63 -4.03 0.82
CA GLU A 249 17.99 -3.78 0.33
C GLU A 249 17.97 -3.01 -1.00
N LEU A 250 17.10 -3.42 -1.92
CA LEU A 250 16.89 -2.71 -3.19
C LEU A 250 16.40 -1.28 -2.96
N GLY A 251 15.46 -1.09 -2.01
CA GLY A 251 15.00 0.23 -1.57
C GLY A 251 16.14 1.12 -1.03
N LEU A 252 17.06 0.55 -0.24
CA LEU A 252 18.24 1.26 0.28
C LEU A 252 19.19 1.71 -0.84
N LEU A 253 19.37 0.89 -1.88
CA LEU A 253 20.15 1.28 -3.06
C LEU A 253 19.47 2.41 -3.85
N VAL A 254 18.16 2.33 -4.01
CA VAL A 254 17.35 3.37 -4.69
C VAL A 254 17.43 4.69 -3.94
N ILE A 255 17.22 4.71 -2.62
CA ILE A 255 17.24 5.96 -1.84
C ILE A 255 18.64 6.58 -1.84
N LYS A 256 19.71 5.76 -1.73
CA LYS A 256 21.09 6.24 -1.86
C LYS A 256 21.34 6.93 -3.21
N ARG A 257 20.79 6.38 -4.29
CA ARG A 257 20.86 6.99 -5.63
C ARG A 257 20.08 8.31 -5.71
N LEU A 258 18.91 8.37 -5.09
CA LEU A 258 18.04 9.55 -5.13
C LEU A 258 18.61 10.72 -4.30
N ALA A 259 19.18 10.44 -3.13
CA ALA A 259 19.57 11.46 -2.16
C ALA A 259 20.91 12.15 -2.44
N LYS A 260 21.65 11.76 -3.49
CA LYS A 260 22.89 12.38 -4.03
C LYS A 260 24.02 12.73 -3.03
N SER A 261 23.94 12.42 -1.73
CA SER A 261 24.99 12.70 -0.75
C SER A 261 25.60 11.41 -0.22
N SER A 262 26.91 11.47 -0.01
CA SER A 262 27.76 10.33 0.37
C SER A 262 27.66 9.94 1.85
N ASP A 263 26.99 10.71 2.70
CA ASP A 263 27.01 10.49 4.16
C ASP A 263 25.66 10.76 4.82
N TYR A 264 24.75 9.77 4.77
CA TYR A 264 23.66 9.66 5.75
C TYR A 264 24.01 8.54 6.74
N GLN A 265 24.93 8.83 7.66
CA GLN A 265 25.25 7.95 8.80
C GLN A 265 24.28 8.15 10.00
N GLY A 266 23.16 8.85 9.81
CA GLY A 266 22.33 9.36 10.90
C GLY A 266 20.89 8.84 10.94
N ALA A 267 20.66 7.52 10.91
CA ALA A 267 19.34 6.96 11.18
C ALA A 267 19.46 5.82 12.20
N ASN A 268 19.72 6.17 13.46
CA ASN A 268 19.78 5.20 14.56
C ASN A 268 18.50 5.18 15.42
N GLU A 269 17.51 6.03 15.14
CA GLU A 269 16.23 5.96 15.85
C GLU A 269 15.32 4.93 15.16
N PRO A 270 14.99 3.83 15.85
CA PRO A 270 14.13 2.80 15.29
C PRO A 270 12.71 3.33 15.14
N VAL A 271 12.13 3.11 13.96
CA VAL A 271 10.74 3.45 13.67
C VAL A 271 9.85 2.25 13.98
N SER A 272 8.69 2.48 14.61
CA SER A 272 7.69 1.43 14.81
C SER A 272 7.07 1.05 13.46
N LEU A 273 7.24 -0.21 13.06
CA LEU A 273 6.53 -0.77 11.92
C LEU A 273 5.05 -1.05 12.28
N PRO A 274 4.15 -1.11 11.28
CA PRO A 274 2.75 -1.49 11.51
C PRO A 274 2.65 -2.87 12.18
N SER A 275 1.97 -2.93 13.34
CA SER A 275 1.62 -4.19 13.99
C SER A 275 0.25 -4.66 13.47
N THR A 276 0.26 -5.65 12.55
CA THR A 276 -0.91 -6.34 11.94
C THR A 276 -2.11 -5.47 11.57
#